data_AF-A0A940RFA0-F1
#
_entry.id   AF-A0A940RFA0-F1
#
_cell.length_a   1.000
_cell.length_b   1.000
_cell.length_c   1.000
_cell.angle_alpha   90.00
_cell.angle_beta   90.00
_cell.angle_gamma   90.00
#
_symmetry.space_group_name_H-M   'P 1'
#
loop_
_entity.id
_entity.type
_entity.pdbx_description
1 polymer ?
#
loop_
_entity_poly.entity_id
_entity_poly.type
_entity_poly.pdbx_seq_one_letter_code
_entity_poly.pdbx_strand_id
1 'polypeptide(L)'
;MFRNYFKIAWRNIVNNRFYSAVNILGLSVGIAFTLIIAGYVWNELQVNKNIRNADRQYIIQSKWKDPNQGFYLATLGPLAKTLREAYPNLVANYYRFDGISSNISKGSGLLIELIELPKP
;
A
#
# COMPACT_ATOMS: atom_id res chain seq x y z
N MET A 1 14.19 48.53 1.83
CA MET A 1 12.96 48.63 2.66
C MET A 1 12.65 47.36 3.46
N PHE A 2 12.72 46.15 2.89
CA PHE A 2 12.51 44.86 3.60
C PHE A 2 13.31 44.68 4.90
N ARG A 3 14.56 45.16 4.95
CA ARG A 3 15.39 45.16 6.17
C ARG A 3 14.72 45.87 7.36
N ASN A 4 13.96 46.94 7.10
CA ASN A 4 13.29 47.68 8.17
C ASN A 4 12.06 46.91 8.70
N TYR A 5 11.30 46.27 7.81
CA TYR A 5 10.17 45.41 8.21
C TYR A 5 10.62 44.20 9.04
N PHE A 6 11.71 43.53 8.64
CA PHE A 6 12.30 42.45 9.44
C PHE A 6 12.77 42.94 10.82
N LYS A 7 13.41 44.11 10.89
CA LYS A 7 13.86 44.70 12.15
C LYS A 7 12.68 45.04 13.08
N ILE A 8 11.59 45.57 12.54
CA ILE A 8 10.37 45.90 13.29
C ILE A 8 9.67 44.63 13.78
N ALA A 9 9.51 43.62 12.91
CA ALA A 9 8.90 42.34 13.26
C ALA A 9 9.68 41.61 14.37
N TRP A 10 11.02 41.55 14.23
CA TRP A 10 11.88 40.95 15.25
C TRP A 10 11.75 41.66 16.60
N ARG A 11 11.76 43.00 16.59
CA ARG A 11 11.59 43.78 17.83
C ARG A 11 10.22 43.55 18.46
N ASN A 12 9.17 43.40 17.66
CA ASN A 12 7.81 43.13 18.15
C ASN A 12 7.70 41.73 18.78
N ILE A 13 8.30 40.71 18.16
CA ILE A 13 8.36 39.34 18.68
C ILE A 13 9.12 39.29 20.02
N VAL A 14 10.25 39.99 20.12
CA VAL A 14 11.07 40.04 21.35
C VAL A 14 10.42 40.89 22.45
N ASN A 15 9.59 41.88 22.12
CA ASN A 15 8.89 42.68 23.11
C ASN A 15 7.63 41.96 23.66
N ASN A 16 6.95 41.19 22.81
CA ASN A 16 5.73 40.43 23.15
C ASN A 16 6.00 38.90 23.19
N ARG A 17 6.98 38.49 24.01
CA ARG A 17 7.56 37.12 23.98
C ARG A 17 6.54 36.02 24.23
N PHE A 18 5.69 36.17 25.25
CA PHE A 18 4.71 35.14 25.61
C PHE A 18 3.64 34.96 24.54
N TYR A 19 3.03 36.07 24.09
CA TYR A 19 2.00 36.05 23.05
C TYR A 19 2.54 35.55 21.71
N SER A 20 3.76 35.96 21.34
CA SER A 20 4.41 35.50 20.11
C SER A 20 4.79 34.02 20.20
N ALA A 21 5.26 33.54 21.35
CA ALA A 21 5.59 32.13 21.55
C ALA A 21 4.37 31.22 21.38
N VAL A 22 3.23 31.56 22.00
CA VAL A 22 2.00 30.75 21.88
C VAL A 22 1.53 30.71 20.43
N ASN A 23 1.51 31.84 19.72
CA ASN A 23 1.08 31.89 18.33
C ASN A 23 2.01 31.11 17.39
N ILE A 24 3.32 31.27 17.53
CA ILE A 24 4.31 30.58 16.70
C ILE A 24 4.24 29.07 16.95
N LEU A 25 4.13 28.64 18.22
CA LEU A 25 4.03 27.23 18.57
C LEU A 25 2.74 26.62 18.04
N GLY A 26 1.58 27.26 18.26
CA GLY A 26 0.30 26.76 17.76
C GLY A 26 0.29 26.62 16.24
N LEU A 27 0.78 27.62 15.52
CA LEU A 27 0.88 27.59 14.07
C LEU A 27 1.85 26.49 13.59
N SER A 28 3.04 26.40 14.21
CA SER A 28 4.06 25.43 13.81
C SER A 28 3.59 24.00 14.03
N VAL A 29 2.92 23.73 15.16
CA VAL A 29 2.36 22.41 15.47
C VAL A 29 1.25 22.05 14.47
N GLY A 30 0.34 22.98 14.15
CA GLY A 30 -0.71 22.75 13.14
C GLY A 30 -0.16 22.44 11.76
N ILE A 31 0.85 23.20 11.31
CA ILE A 31 1.53 22.96 10.04
C ILE A 31 2.25 21.60 10.07
N ALA A 32 2.94 21.26 11.16
CA ALA A 32 3.65 19.99 11.29
C ALA A 32 2.70 18.79 11.16
N PHE A 33 1.58 18.79 11.89
CA PHE A 33 0.58 17.72 11.79
C PHE A 33 -0.03 17.62 10.39
N THR A 34 -0.33 18.77 9.77
CA THR A 34 -0.88 18.80 8.39
C THR A 34 0.10 18.17 7.40
N LEU A 35 1.39 18.49 7.49
CA LEU A 35 2.43 17.93 6.63
C LEU A 35 2.63 16.42 6.85
N ILE A 36 2.59 15.96 8.10
CA ILE A 36 2.70 14.53 8.42
C ILE A 36 1.54 13.75 7.79
N ILE A 37 0.29 14.22 7.97
CA ILE A 37 -0.90 13.57 7.42
C ILE A 37 -0.87 13.62 5.89
N ALA A 38 -0.55 14.77 5.29
CA ALA A 38 -0.43 14.91 3.85
C ALA A 38 0.63 13.96 3.27
N GLY A 39 1.78 13.82 3.94
CA GLY A 39 2.83 12.88 3.56
C GLY A 39 2.38 11.42 3.63
N TYR A 40 1.62 11.05 4.66
CA TYR A 40 1.03 9.71 4.78
C TYR A 40 0.04 9.42 3.65
N VAL A 41 -0.91 10.33 3.40
CA VAL A 41 -1.89 10.18 2.30
C VAL A 41 -1.19 10.10 0.95
N TRP A 42 -0.16 10.92 0.75
CA TRP A 42 0.64 10.90 -0.47
C TRP A 42 1.34 9.57 -0.68
N ASN A 43 1.89 8.97 0.38
CA ASN A 43 2.49 7.65 0.34
C ASN A 43 1.46 6.57 -0.03
N GLU A 44 0.30 6.57 0.63
CA GLU A 44 -0.76 5.59 0.39
C GLU A 44 -1.26 5.64 -1.07
N LEU A 45 -1.41 6.84 -1.63
CA LEU A 45 -1.80 7.02 -3.04
C LEU A 45 -0.73 6.59 -4.04
N GLN A 46 0.53 6.43 -3.61
CA GLN A 46 1.62 5.97 -4.49
C GLN A 46 1.75 4.45 -4.57
N VAL A 47 1.22 3.68 -3.61
CA VAL A 47 1.36 2.21 -3.53
C VAL A 47 1.01 1.54 -4.86
N ASN A 48 -0.09 1.96 -5.49
CA ASN A 48 -0.59 1.36 -6.73
C ASN A 48 -0.05 2.01 -8.01
N LYS A 49 0.73 3.10 -7.93
CA LYS A 49 1.20 3.83 -9.13
C LYS A 49 2.31 3.09 -9.88
N ASN A 50 3.07 2.24 -9.20
CA ASN A 50 4.17 1.48 -9.82
C ASN A 50 3.72 0.17 -10.47
N ILE A 51 2.41 -0.13 -10.47
CA ILE A 51 1.88 -1.34 -11.11
C ILE A 51 1.79 -1.10 -12.61
N ARG A 52 2.73 -1.67 -13.38
CA ARG A 52 2.76 -1.55 -14.84
C ARG A 52 1.52 -2.21 -15.45
N ASN A 53 0.78 -1.47 -16.28
CA ASN A 53 -0.46 -1.91 -16.95
C ASN A 53 -1.55 -2.38 -15.97
N ALA A 54 -1.77 -1.65 -14.86
CA ALA A 54 -2.78 -2.01 -13.85
C ALA A 54 -4.19 -2.23 -14.43
N ASP A 55 -4.54 -1.52 -15.51
CA ASP A 55 -5.78 -1.64 -16.27
C ASP A 55 -5.96 -2.99 -16.98
N ARG A 56 -4.86 -3.72 -17.21
CA ARG A 56 -4.83 -5.02 -17.90
C ARG A 56 -4.47 -6.19 -16.98
N GLN A 57 -4.51 -5.97 -15.67
CA GLN A 57 -4.30 -7.03 -14.67
C GLN A 57 -5.65 -7.50 -14.14
N TYR A 58 -5.91 -8.79 -14.22
CA TYR A 58 -7.18 -9.40 -13.82
C TYR A 58 -6.95 -10.55 -12.86
N ILE A 59 -7.84 -10.67 -11.87
CA ILE A 59 -7.89 -11.80 -10.94
C ILE A 59 -9.00 -12.74 -11.41
N ILE A 60 -8.64 -14.01 -11.61
CA ILE A 60 -9.61 -15.06 -11.95
C ILE A 60 -10.27 -15.52 -10.66
N GLN A 61 -11.60 -15.54 -10.66
CA GLN A 61 -12.40 -15.89 -9.48
C GLN A 61 -13.34 -17.04 -9.81
N SER A 62 -13.56 -17.94 -8.84
CA SER A 62 -14.40 -19.12 -9.02
C SER A 62 -15.78 -18.91 -8.43
N LYS A 63 -16.81 -19.07 -9.24
CA LYS A 63 -18.19 -19.17 -8.75
C LYS A 63 -18.52 -20.65 -8.51
N TRP A 64 -18.38 -21.08 -7.26
CA TRP A 64 -18.71 -22.46 -6.86
C TRP A 64 -20.22 -22.69 -6.89
N LYS A 65 -20.62 -23.93 -7.24
CA LYS A 65 -22.03 -24.33 -7.24
C LYS A 65 -22.55 -24.49 -5.81
N ASP A 66 -21.70 -25.02 -4.92
CA ASP A 66 -21.96 -25.10 -3.49
C ASP A 66 -21.14 -24.01 -2.77
N PRO A 67 -21.78 -23.13 -1.96
CA PRO A 67 -21.10 -22.10 -1.18
C PRO A 67 -20.01 -22.62 -0.23
N ASN A 68 -20.07 -23.89 0.19
CA ASN A 68 -19.09 -24.50 1.10
C ASN A 68 -17.93 -25.20 0.38
N GLN A 69 -17.90 -25.21 -0.95
CA GLN A 69 -16.94 -25.97 -1.73
C GLN A 69 -15.58 -25.28 -1.88
N GLY A 70 -15.51 -23.97 -1.69
CA GLY A 70 -14.23 -23.26 -1.76
C GLY A 70 -14.34 -21.75 -1.70
N PHE A 71 -13.18 -21.10 -1.59
CA PHE A 71 -13.08 -19.65 -1.60
C PHE A 71 -13.30 -19.09 -3.02
N TYR A 72 -13.95 -17.94 -3.12
CA TYR A 72 -14.16 -17.22 -4.38
C TYR A 72 -12.83 -16.85 -5.08
N LEU A 73 -11.78 -16.60 -4.30
CA LEU A 73 -10.42 -16.29 -4.78
C LEU A 73 -9.60 -17.54 -5.13
N ALA A 74 -10.09 -18.74 -4.83
CA ALA A 74 -9.40 -19.98 -5.16
C ALA A 74 -9.85 -20.48 -6.55
N THR A 75 -8.90 -20.78 -7.43
CA THR A 75 -9.16 -21.34 -8.77
C THR A 75 -8.38 -22.63 -8.96
N LEU A 76 -8.71 -23.37 -10.03
CA LEU A 76 -7.96 -24.56 -10.40
C LEU A 76 -6.50 -24.19 -10.68
N GLY A 77 -5.58 -24.85 -9.98
CA GLY A 77 -4.16 -24.57 -10.05
C GLY A 77 -3.53 -24.43 -11.45
N PRO A 78 -3.89 -25.26 -12.45
CA PRO A 78 -3.33 -25.15 -13.80
C PRO A 78 -4.04 -24.11 -14.69
N LEU A 79 -5.16 -23.52 -14.26
CA LEU A 79 -6.02 -22.68 -15.11
C LEU A 79 -5.29 -21.48 -15.72
N ALA A 80 -4.47 -20.79 -14.92
CA ALA A 80 -3.73 -19.62 -15.38
C ALA A 80 -2.66 -20.01 -16.43
N LYS A 81 -2.04 -21.18 -16.28
CA LYS A 81 -1.07 -21.73 -17.23
C LYS A 81 -1.77 -22.14 -18.53
N THR A 82 -2.86 -22.89 -18.45
CA THR A 82 -3.60 -23.34 -19.64
C THR A 82 -4.22 -22.19 -20.41
N LEU A 83 -4.67 -21.12 -19.74
CA LEU A 83 -5.16 -19.91 -20.40
C LEU A 83 -4.08 -19.22 -21.24
N ARG A 84 -2.85 -19.13 -20.73
CA ARG A 84 -1.72 -18.58 -21.50
C ARG A 84 -1.38 -19.46 -22.70
N GLU A 85 -1.37 -20.78 -22.53
CA GLU A 85 -1.02 -21.73 -23.59
C GLU A 85 -2.10 -21.78 -24.69
N ALA A 86 -3.38 -21.80 -24.32
CA ALA A 86 -4.49 -21.88 -25.25
C ALA A 86 -4.84 -20.53 -25.92
N TYR A 87 -4.59 -19.41 -25.23
CA TYR A 87 -4.95 -18.06 -25.70
C TYR A 87 -3.76 -17.08 -25.61
N PRO A 88 -2.66 -17.32 -26.35
CA PRO A 88 -1.44 -16.51 -26.24
C PRO A 88 -1.63 -15.04 -26.66
N ASN A 89 -2.63 -14.75 -27.51
CA ASN A 89 -2.96 -13.38 -27.95
C ASN A 89 -3.78 -12.60 -26.92
N LEU A 90 -4.38 -13.28 -25.92
CA LEU A 90 -5.22 -12.68 -24.89
C LEU A 90 -4.47 -12.56 -23.55
N VAL A 91 -3.68 -13.58 -23.21
CA VAL A 91 -2.98 -13.68 -21.92
C VAL A 91 -1.47 -13.61 -22.15
N ALA A 92 -0.90 -12.41 -21.95
CA ALA A 92 0.54 -12.19 -22.13
C ALA A 92 1.39 -12.90 -21.07
N ASN A 93 0.97 -12.83 -19.80
CA ASN A 93 1.65 -13.45 -18.66
C ASN A 93 0.64 -13.91 -17.62
N TYR A 94 1.06 -14.81 -16.74
CA TYR A 94 0.29 -15.22 -15.57
C TYR A 94 1.15 -15.22 -14.32
N TYR A 95 0.51 -14.93 -13.19
CA TYR A 95 1.09 -15.10 -11.87
C TYR A 95 0.14 -15.96 -11.04
N ARG A 96 0.72 -16.81 -10.19
CA ARG A 96 -0.05 -17.60 -9.23
C ARG A 96 0.30 -17.10 -7.83
N PHE A 97 -0.72 -16.67 -7.10
CA PHE A 97 -0.60 -16.38 -5.69
C PHE A 97 -1.13 -17.58 -4.92
N ASP A 98 -0.24 -18.30 -4.24
CA ASP A 98 -0.63 -19.36 -3.32
C ASP A 98 -0.79 -18.76 -1.94
N GLY A 99 -2.02 -18.39 -1.60
CA GLY A 99 -2.36 -17.87 -0.27
C GLY A 99 -2.54 -18.97 0.79
N ILE A 100 -2.37 -20.24 0.40
CA ILE A 100 -2.52 -21.38 1.30
C ILE A 100 -1.13 -21.81 1.72
N SER A 101 -0.69 -21.40 2.92
CA SER A 101 0.35 -22.17 3.61
C SER A 101 -0.23 -23.56 3.85
N SER A 102 0.36 -24.60 3.25
CA SER A 102 -0.02 -25.96 3.62
C SER A 102 0.46 -26.19 5.05
N ASN A 103 -0.43 -26.02 6.03
CA ASN A 103 -0.17 -26.44 7.40
C ASN A 103 -0.19 -27.97 7.42
N ILE A 104 0.95 -28.61 7.19
CA ILE A 104 1.08 -30.05 7.36
C ILE A 104 1.35 -30.28 8.85
N SER A 105 0.28 -30.58 9.59
CA SER A 105 0.39 -31.01 10.98
C SER A 105 0.65 -32.51 11.04
N LYS A 106 1.73 -32.92 11.72
CA LYS A 106 1.96 -34.30 12.13
C LYS A 106 2.00 -34.34 13.66
N GLY A 107 0.89 -34.68 14.29
CA GLY A 107 0.75 -34.67 15.75
C GLY A 107 0.61 -33.26 16.32
N SER A 108 1.41 -32.90 17.32
CA SER A 108 1.39 -31.58 17.98
C SER A 108 2.34 -30.54 17.36
N GLY A 109 3.07 -30.90 16.30
CA GLY A 109 3.98 -30.01 15.60
C GLY A 109 3.33 -29.36 14.38
N LEU A 110 3.35 -28.04 14.31
CA LEU A 110 2.85 -27.23 13.19
C LEU A 110 4.06 -26.76 12.38
N LEU A 111 4.30 -27.36 11.21
CA LEU A 111 5.30 -26.87 10.27
C LEU A 111 4.62 -25.93 9.27
N ILE A 112 5.05 -24.67 9.29
CA ILE A 112 4.63 -23.63 8.34
C ILE A 112 5.81 -23.44 7.40
N GLU A 113 5.78 -24.11 6.25
CA GLU A 113 6.77 -23.88 5.20
C GLU A 113 6.18 -22.88 4.19
N LEU A 114 6.76 -21.69 4.14
CA LEU A 114 6.50 -20.71 3.09
C LEU A 114 7.27 -21.19 1.86
N ILE A 115 6.56 -21.75 0.88
CA ILE A 115 7.17 -22.10 -0.41
C ILE A 115 7.50 -20.79 -1.12
N GLU A 116 8.72 -20.31 -0.91
CA GLU A 116 9.28 -19.17 -1.61
C GLU A 116 9.53 -19.59 -3.07
N LEU A 117 8.74 -19.06 -4.00
CA LEU A 117 8.94 -19.34 -5.43
C LEU A 117 10.30 -18.79 -5.88
N PRO A 118 11.00 -19.50 -6.79
CA PRO A 118 12.27 -19.01 -7.31
C PRO A 118 12.04 -17.68 -8.03
N LYS A 119 12.78 -16.65 -7.61
CA LYS A 119 12.79 -15.35 -8.27
C LYS A 119 13.24 -15.51 -9.73
N PRO A 120 12.71 -14.67 -10.65
CA PRO A 120 13.00 -14.76 -12.08
C PRO A 120 14.48 -14.61 -12.40
#